data_AF-G4A639-F1
#
_entry.id   AF-G4A639-F1
#
_cell.length_a   1.000
_cell.length_b   1.000
_cell.length_c   1.000
_cell.angle_alpha   90.00
_cell.angle_beta   90.00
_cell.angle_gamma   90.00
#
_symmetry.space_group_name_H-M   'P 1'
#
loop_
_entity.id
_entity.type
_entity.pdbx_description
1 polymer ?
#
loop_
_entity_poly.entity_id
_entity_poly.type
_entity_poly.pdbx_seq_one_letter_code
_entity_poly.pdbx_strand_id
1 'polypeptide(L)'
;MNKHLALLLRLLQIPKLGPTTIHKILAQVNLSELQYYDAAAFKQMGWNTQQIQAWFHPEQRYIEPALLWGKKREITLLIIFTQITPIS
;
A
#
# COMPACT_ATOMS: atom_id res chain seq x y z
N MET A 1 17.29 -1.18 -1.53
CA MET A 1 16.03 -1.25 -0.74
C MET A 1 14.86 -1.15 -1.71
N ASN A 2 13.95 -2.12 -1.73
CA ASN A 2 12.91 -2.18 -2.76
C ASN A 2 11.81 -1.14 -2.47
N LYS A 3 12.02 0.10 -2.94
CA LYS A 3 11.16 1.27 -2.63
C LYS A 3 9.69 1.03 -2.99
N HIS A 4 9.44 0.25 -4.04
CA HIS A 4 8.10 -0.11 -4.50
C HIS A 4 7.37 -1.01 -3.50
N LEU A 5 8.07 -1.96 -2.88
CA LEU A 5 7.50 -2.84 -1.86
C LEU A 5 7.07 -2.04 -0.62
N ALA A 6 7.90 -1.10 -0.16
CA ALA A 6 7.54 -0.24 0.98
C ALA A 6 6.29 0.61 0.70
N LEU A 7 6.17 1.16 -0.50
CA LEU A 7 5.01 1.96 -0.90
C LEU A 7 3.73 1.11 -1.05
N LEU A 8 3.85 -0.11 -1.59
CA LEU A 8 2.74 -1.07 -1.65
C LEU A 8 2.25 -1.48 -0.26
N LEU A 9 3.17 -1.79 0.66
CA LEU A 9 2.84 -2.14 2.04
C LEU A 9 2.16 -0.98 2.79
N ARG A 10 2.54 0.26 2.47
CA ARG A 10 1.89 1.47 2.98
C ARG A 10 0.44 1.57 2.47
N LEU A 11 0.23 1.27 1.19
CA LEU A 11 -1.07 1.34 0.54
C LEU A 11 -2.05 0.28 1.09
N LEU A 12 -1.56 -0.92 1.38
CA LEU A 12 -2.35 -2.03 1.94
C LEU A 12 -2.84 -1.76 3.38
N GLN A 13 -2.17 -0.88 4.12
CA GLN A 13 -2.60 -0.49 5.47
C GLN A 13 -3.74 0.52 5.46
N ILE A 14 -4.07 1.11 4.31
CA ILE A 14 -5.08 2.14 4.26
C ILE A 14 -6.46 1.48 4.38
N PRO A 15 -7.27 1.84 5.39
CA PRO A 15 -8.56 1.20 5.61
C PRO A 15 -9.53 1.50 4.47
N LYS A 16 -10.35 0.51 4.11
CA LYS A 16 -11.40 0.61 3.07
C LYS A 16 -10.87 0.89 1.65
N LEU A 17 -9.57 0.73 1.42
CA LEU A 17 -9.00 0.68 0.07
C LEU A 17 -9.13 -0.74 -0.47
N GLY A 18 -10.30 -1.03 -1.05
CA GLY A 18 -10.54 -2.31 -1.72
C GLY A 18 -9.72 -2.46 -3.00
N PRO A 19 -9.60 -3.69 -3.54
CA PRO A 19 -8.82 -3.99 -4.75
C PRO A 19 -9.15 -3.07 -5.93
N THR A 20 -10.44 -2.72 -6.09
CA THR A 20 -10.94 -1.83 -7.14
C THR A 20 -10.39 -0.41 -7.03
N THR A 21 -10.31 0.15 -5.82
CA THR A 21 -9.81 1.51 -5.61
C THR A 21 -8.28 1.53 -5.76
N ILE A 22 -7.60 0.49 -5.28
CA ILE A 22 -6.16 0.30 -5.51
C ILE A 22 -5.86 0.22 -7.02
N HIS A 23 -6.63 -0.57 -7.78
CA HIS A 23 -6.48 -0.65 -9.23
C HIS A 23 -6.72 0.70 -9.92
N LYS A 24 -7.73 1.47 -9.50
CA LYS A 24 -7.96 2.82 -10.05
C LYS A 24 -6.79 3.76 -9.79
N ILE A 25 -6.23 3.71 -8.59
CA ILE A 25 -5.06 4.52 -8.24
C ILE A 25 -3.85 4.10 -9.08
N LEU A 26 -3.57 2.80 -9.17
CA LEU A 26 -2.46 2.27 -9.96
C LEU A 26 -2.63 2.49 -11.47
N ALA A 27 -3.87 2.63 -11.95
CA ALA A 27 -4.18 2.94 -13.34
C ALA A 27 -4.05 4.43 -13.68
N GLN A 28 -4.20 5.32 -12.69
CA GLN A 28 -4.17 6.78 -12.88
C GLN A 28 -2.87 7.42 -12.44
N VAL A 29 -2.13 6.80 -11.53
CA VAL A 29 -0.95 7.37 -10.88
C VAL A 29 0.13 6.32 -10.76
N ASN A 30 1.37 6.68 -11.10
CA ASN A 30 2.50 5.79 -10.83
C ASN A 30 2.71 5.70 -9.31
N LEU A 31 2.91 4.49 -8.78
CA LEU A 31 3.24 4.26 -7.37
C LEU A 31 4.40 5.14 -6.89
N SER A 32 5.35 5.40 -7.78
CA SER A 32 6.53 6.24 -7.54
C SER A 32 6.20 7.73 -7.41
N GLU A 33 5.09 8.18 -7.99
CA GLU A 33 4.60 9.57 -7.93
C GLU A 33 3.73 9.80 -6.69
N LEU A 34 3.03 8.75 -6.24
CA LEU A 34 2.13 8.81 -5.10
C LEU A 34 2.82 9.24 -3.80
N GLN A 35 4.13 9.00 -3.66
CA GLN A 35 4.92 9.43 -2.51
C GLN A 35 5.10 10.95 -2.42
N TYR A 36 4.90 11.69 -3.53
CA TYR A 36 5.06 13.14 -3.59
C TYR A 36 3.74 13.90 -3.41
N TYR A 37 2.62 13.17 -3.29
CA TYR A 37 1.31 13.79 -3.12
C TYR A 37 1.10 14.27 -1.69
N ASP A 38 0.48 15.43 -1.57
CA ASP A 38 0.08 16.01 -0.30
C ASP A 38 -1.33 15.55 0.11
N ALA A 39 -1.74 15.95 1.31
CA ALA A 39 -3.08 15.63 1.81
C ALA A 39 -4.20 16.20 0.93
N ALA A 40 -3.97 17.32 0.23
CA ALA A 40 -4.97 17.95 -0.63
C ALA A 40 -5.21 17.11 -1.90
N ALA A 41 -4.14 16.62 -2.54
CA ALA A 41 -4.23 15.70 -3.68
C ALA A 41 -4.98 14.41 -3.30
N PHE A 42 -4.68 13.82 -2.14
CA PHE A 42 -5.41 12.62 -1.68
C PHE A 42 -6.89 12.89 -1.41
N LYS A 43 -7.25 14.06 -0.86
CA LYS A 43 -8.67 14.46 -0.72
C LYS A 43 -9.37 14.55 -2.07
N GLN A 44 -8.71 15.11 -3.10
CA GLN A 44 -9.26 15.17 -4.46
C GLN A 44 -9.44 13.78 -5.08
N MET A 45 -8.64 12.80 -4.68
CA MET A 45 -8.80 11.38 -5.05
C MET A 45 -9.92 10.67 -4.28
N GLY A 46 -10.64 11.38 -3.41
CA GLY A 46 -11.72 10.82 -2.60
C GLY A 46 -11.25 10.09 -1.34
N TRP A 47 -10.00 10.28 -0.91
CA TRP A 47 -9.53 9.73 0.36
C TRP A 47 -10.07 10.53 1.53
N ASN A 48 -10.48 9.83 2.58
CA ASN A 48 -10.89 10.44 3.83
C ASN A 48 -9.70 10.75 4.75
N THR A 49 -9.95 11.53 5.81
CA THR A 49 -8.91 11.95 6.76
C THR A 49 -8.16 10.77 7.39
N GLN A 50 -8.85 9.69 7.75
CA GLN A 50 -8.23 8.50 8.33
C GLN A 50 -7.30 7.80 7.33
N GLN A 51 -7.68 7.75 6.07
CA GLN A 51 -6.89 7.14 5.00
C GLN A 51 -5.62 7.95 4.72
N ILE A 52 -5.76 9.27 4.66
CA ILE A 52 -4.64 10.20 4.51
C ILE A 52 -3.68 10.10 5.70
N GLN A 53 -4.22 10.04 6.92
CA GLN A 53 -3.41 9.87 8.12
C GLN A 53 -2.64 8.54 8.11
N ALA A 54 -3.30 7.44 7.75
CA ALA A 54 -2.66 6.12 7.63
C ALA A 54 -1.57 6.09 6.56
N TRP A 55 -1.76 6.82 5.46
CA TRP A 55 -0.69 7.02 4.49
C TRP A 55 0.45 7.81 5.10
N PHE A 56 0.26 9.01 5.65
CA PHE A 56 1.38 9.79 6.18
C PHE A 56 2.07 9.16 7.39
N HIS A 57 1.33 8.43 8.23
CA HIS A 57 1.82 7.76 9.44
C HIS A 57 1.52 6.26 9.40
N PRO A 58 2.22 5.49 8.55
CA PRO A 58 1.95 4.08 8.43
C PRO A 58 2.54 3.31 9.61
N GLU A 59 1.88 2.22 9.98
CA GLU A 59 2.28 1.39 11.10
C GLU A 59 3.49 0.51 10.73
N GLN A 60 4.68 0.94 11.17
CA GLN A 60 5.94 0.25 10.85
C GLN A 60 5.95 -1.22 11.26
N ARG A 61 5.20 -1.58 12.32
CA ARG A 61 5.08 -2.98 12.80
C ARG A 61 4.57 -3.97 11.74
N TYR A 62 3.85 -3.50 10.70
CA TYR A 62 3.40 -4.33 9.58
C TYR A 62 4.30 -4.20 8.34
N ILE A 63 5.11 -3.14 8.26
CA ILE A 63 6.03 -2.88 7.14
C ILE A 63 7.36 -3.62 7.35
N GLU A 64 7.97 -3.48 8.52
CA GLU A 64 9.30 -4.02 8.80
C GLU A 64 9.38 -5.54 8.63
N PRO A 65 8.42 -6.36 9.11
CA PRO A 65 8.45 -7.79 8.86
C PRO A 65 8.36 -8.10 7.37
N ALA A 66 7.43 -7.49 6.64
CA ALA A 66 7.27 -7.75 5.21
C ALA A 66 8.50 -7.34 4.38
N LEU A 67 9.19 -6.26 4.76
CA LEU A 67 10.46 -5.87 4.16
C LEU A 67 11.59 -6.86 4.48
N LEU A 68 11.66 -7.35 5.72
CA LEU A 68 12.63 -8.37 6.13
C LEU A 68 12.42 -9.69 5.37
N TRP A 69 11.16 -10.08 5.18
CA TRP A 69 10.79 -11.26 4.38
C TRP A 69 11.15 -11.08 2.91
N GLY A 70 10.83 -9.94 2.30
CA GLY A 70 11.19 -9.63 0.90
C GLY A 70 12.70 -9.47 0.67
N LYS A 71 13.48 -9.17 1.71
CA LYS A 71 14.96 -9.15 1.65
C LYS A 71 15.57 -10.55 1.75
N LYS A 72 14.88 -11.49 2.40
CA LYS A 72 15.39 -12.85 2.69
C LYS A 72 15.12 -13.85 1.57
N ARG A 73 14.19 -13.56 0.66
CA ARG A 73 13.95 -14.34 -0.56
C ARG A 73 13.65 -13.36 -1.68
N GLU A 74 14.20 -13.61 -2.87
CA GLU A 74 13.82 -12.96 -4.13
C GLU A 74 12.38 -13.33 -4.54
N ILE A 75 11.41 -13.18 -3.64
CA ILE A 75 10.02 -13.54 -3.87
C ILE A 75 9.34 -12.37 -4.58
N THR A 76 9.09 -12.60 -5.86
CA THR A 76 8.11 -11.89 -6.68
C THR A 76 6.74 -11.93 -5.99
N LEU A 77 6.30 -10.75 -5.55
CA LEU A 77 4.99 -10.19 -5.15
C LEU A 77 3.66 -11.00 -5.20
N LEU A 78 3.60 -12.23 -5.71
CA LEU A 78 2.37 -13.00 -5.90
C LEU A 78 1.80 -13.64 -4.61
N ILE A 79 2.59 -13.77 -3.53
CA ILE A 79 2.19 -14.59 -2.36
C ILE A 79 1.37 -13.81 -1.32
N ILE A 80 1.44 -12.48 -1.27
CA ILE A 80 0.71 -11.71 -0.24
C ILE A 80 -0.78 -11.58 -0.59
N PHE A 81 -1.16 -11.64 -1.86
CA PHE A 81 -2.57 -11.55 -2.29
C PHE A 81 -3.37 -12.84 -2.04
N THR A 82 -2.72 -14.01 -1.85
CA THR A 82 -3.40 -15.30 -1.75
C THR A 82 -3.68 -15.79 -0.33
N GLN A 83 -3.23 -15.06 0.71
CA GLN A 83 -3.39 -15.49 2.11
C GLN A 83 -4.57 -14.82 2.85
N ILE A 84 -5.42 -14.05 2.14
CA ILE A 84 -6.56 -13.34 2.75
C ILE A 84 -7.93 -13.98 2.43
N THR A 85 -7.96 -15.18 1.84
CA THR A 85 -9.19 -15.97 1.74
C THR A 85 -9.13 -17.14 2.72
N PRO A 86 -9.85 -17.11 3.85
CA PRO A 86 -10.13 -18.35 4.57
C PRO A 86 -11.04 -19.19 3.66
N ILE A 87 -10.55 -20.33 3.20
CA ILE A 87 -11.37 -21.35 2.58
C ILE A 87 -12.11 -22.01 3.76
N SER A 88 -13.41 -21.71 3.90
CA SER A 88 -14.37 -22.59 4.58
C SER A 88 -14.78 -23.70 3.64
#